data_AF-A0A285BTK2-F1
#
_entry.id   AF-A0A285BTK2-F1
#
_cell.length_a   1.000
_cell.length_b   1.000
_cell.length_c   1.000
_cell.angle_alpha   90.00
_cell.angle_beta   90.00
_cell.angle_gamma   90.00
#
_symmetry.space_group_name_H-M   'P 1'
#
loop_
_entity.id
_entity.type
_entity.pdbx_description
1 polymer ?
#
loop_
_entity_poly.entity_id
_entity_poly.type
_entity_poly.pdbx_seq_one_letter_code
_entity_poly.pdbx_strand_id
1 'polypeptide(L)'
;MTSTSSETRPFNAADLGTLVVMAWSGEAPDGDMPYLLAYTLGDAAAGPEAATAAVEALLENNGLPVGGDLVDGNARPSLPVSLLVESGTAVVNMPGFNAQCAPPPEWLEAVAERGFAYFVFTTRPWPEAEPGKPVEPEALAAFAGADETLNAAAHIVLPARSLRG
;
A
#
# COMPACT_ATOMS: atom_id res chain seq x y z
N MET A 1 -4.18 -19.25 -36.28
CA MET A 1 -4.89 -18.92 -35.02
C MET A 1 -3.99 -19.35 -33.89
N THR A 2 -3.38 -18.40 -33.19
CA THR A 2 -2.51 -18.67 -32.05
C THR A 2 -3.35 -18.37 -30.81
N SER A 3 -3.74 -19.41 -30.09
CA SER A 3 -4.44 -19.27 -28.81
C SER A 3 -3.44 -18.78 -27.77
N THR A 4 -3.55 -17.51 -27.37
CA THR A 4 -2.94 -17.01 -26.14
C THR A 4 -3.72 -17.63 -24.98
N SER A 5 -3.23 -18.75 -24.44
CA SER A 5 -3.69 -19.23 -23.15
C SER A 5 -3.25 -18.22 -22.10
N SER A 6 -4.18 -17.46 -21.56
CA SER A 6 -4.00 -16.74 -20.30
C SER A 6 -3.72 -17.77 -19.23
N GLU A 7 -2.44 -18.00 -18.93
CA GLU A 7 -2.02 -18.84 -17.82
C GLU A 7 -2.34 -18.08 -16.53
N THR A 8 -3.53 -18.30 -15.97
CA THR A 8 -3.87 -17.81 -14.63
C THR A 8 -2.98 -18.57 -13.65
N ARG A 9 -1.77 -18.06 -13.40
CA ARG A 9 -0.89 -18.60 -12.36
C ARG A 9 -1.63 -18.48 -11.02
N PRO A 10 -1.76 -19.58 -10.25
CA PRO A 10 -2.32 -19.49 -8.91
C PRO A 10 -1.48 -18.52 -8.09
N PHE A 11 -2.11 -17.53 -7.47
CA PHE A 11 -1.45 -16.59 -6.58
C PHE A 11 -0.83 -17.34 -5.41
N ASN A 12 0.49 -17.24 -5.25
CA ASN A 12 1.22 -17.80 -4.13
C ASN A 12 1.76 -16.67 -3.25
N ALA A 13 1.30 -16.60 -2.01
CA ALA A 13 1.72 -15.56 -1.07
C ALA A 13 3.25 -15.58 -0.82
N ALA A 14 3.92 -16.73 -1.00
CA ALA A 14 5.37 -16.82 -0.87
C ALA A 14 6.13 -16.03 -1.96
N ASP A 15 5.50 -15.76 -3.10
CA ASP A 15 6.12 -15.02 -4.21
C ASP A 15 6.13 -13.51 -3.96
N LEU A 16 5.40 -13.00 -2.95
CA LEU A 16 5.42 -11.58 -2.57
C LEU A 16 6.73 -11.13 -1.90
N GLY A 17 7.47 -12.09 -1.31
CA GLY A 17 8.56 -11.78 -0.40
C GLY A 17 8.08 -11.06 0.87
N THR A 18 8.97 -10.28 1.47
CA THR A 18 8.67 -9.42 2.61
C THR A 18 7.93 -8.18 2.13
N LEU A 19 6.69 -8.02 2.60
CA LEU A 19 5.91 -6.79 2.42
C LEU A 19 6.03 -5.89 3.65
N VAL A 20 6.13 -4.59 3.42
CA VAL A 20 6.27 -3.58 4.45
C VAL A 20 5.20 -2.51 4.27
N VAL A 21 4.67 -2.00 5.38
CA VAL A 21 3.78 -0.83 5.41
C VAL A 21 4.40 0.26 6.26
N MET A 22 4.46 1.47 5.70
CA MET A 22 4.89 2.68 6.40
C MET A 22 3.78 3.72 6.38
N ALA A 23 3.69 4.48 7.46
CA ALA A 23 2.75 5.57 7.63
C ALA A 23 3.51 6.85 7.93
N TRP A 24 3.14 7.95 7.28
CA TRP A 24 3.69 9.27 7.58
C TRP A 24 2.67 10.35 7.24
N SER A 25 2.74 11.47 7.96
CA SER A 25 1.98 12.67 7.63
C SER A 25 2.77 13.51 6.62
N GLY A 26 2.13 13.93 5.53
CA GLY A 26 2.70 14.88 4.57
C GLY A 26 1.95 16.20 4.60
N GLU A 27 2.66 17.30 4.40
CA GLU A 27 2.04 18.64 4.42
C GLU A 27 1.12 18.83 3.21
N ALA A 28 -0.11 19.33 3.44
CA ALA A 28 -1.04 19.73 2.39
C ALA A 28 -1.72 21.07 2.74
N PRO A 29 -2.26 21.81 1.75
CA PRO A 29 -2.82 23.15 1.98
C PRO A 29 -3.93 23.21 3.03
N ASP A 30 -4.70 22.13 3.16
CA ASP A 30 -5.82 22.00 4.10
C ASP A 30 -5.43 21.20 5.35
N GLY A 31 -4.16 21.24 5.75
CA GLY A 31 -3.60 20.51 6.89
C GLY A 31 -2.91 19.21 6.49
N ASP A 32 -2.41 18.49 7.49
CA ASP A 32 -1.66 17.25 7.35
C ASP A 32 -2.42 16.16 6.59
N MET A 33 -1.78 15.53 5.60
CA MET A 33 -2.32 14.44 4.80
C MET A 33 -1.74 13.10 5.28
N PRO A 34 -2.58 12.15 5.74
CA PRO A 34 -2.12 10.87 6.23
C PRO A 34 -1.86 9.91 5.06
N TYR A 35 -0.59 9.60 4.81
CA TYR A 35 -0.16 8.66 3.77
C TYR A 35 0.15 7.27 4.36
N LEU A 36 -0.11 6.24 3.56
CA LEU A 36 0.32 4.86 3.79
C LEU A 36 1.02 4.37 2.53
N LEU A 37 2.19 3.76 2.67
CA LEU A 37 2.92 3.11 1.59
C LEU A 37 3.07 1.63 1.90
N ALA A 38 2.59 0.76 1.00
CA ALA A 38 2.93 -0.65 0.96
C ALA A 38 3.88 -0.93 -0.20
N TYR A 39 4.91 -1.74 0.07
CA TYR A 39 5.93 -2.14 -0.90
C TYR A 39 6.52 -3.51 -0.53
N THR A 40 7.18 -4.14 -1.51
CA THR A 40 7.98 -5.36 -1.30
C THR A 40 9.45 -5.02 -1.14
N LEU A 41 10.20 -5.81 -0.38
CA LEU A 41 11.67 -5.73 -0.38
C LEU A 41 12.29 -6.38 -1.64
N GLY A 42 11.51 -7.12 -2.43
CA GLY A 42 12.01 -7.83 -3.61
C GLY A 42 12.83 -9.08 -3.27
N ASP A 43 12.71 -9.59 -2.04
CA ASP A 43 13.45 -10.73 -1.48
C ASP A 43 12.70 -12.07 -1.62
N ALA A 44 11.72 -12.15 -2.53
CA ALA A 44 11.05 -13.39 -2.87
C ALA A 44 12.06 -14.45 -3.35
N ALA A 45 11.76 -15.74 -3.12
CA ALA A 45 12.66 -16.83 -3.48
C ALA A 45 13.01 -16.88 -4.97
N ALA A 46 12.11 -16.39 -5.83
CA ALA A 46 12.29 -16.29 -7.28
C ALA A 46 12.88 -14.93 -7.73
N GLY A 47 13.26 -14.06 -6.81
CA GLY A 47 13.90 -12.76 -7.07
C GLY A 47 12.94 -11.56 -7.11
N PRO A 48 13.49 -10.35 -7.30
CA PRO A 48 12.74 -9.10 -7.24
C PRO A 48 11.72 -8.92 -8.37
N GLU A 49 11.97 -9.46 -9.58
CA GLU A 49 10.98 -9.42 -10.65
C GLU A 49 9.74 -10.27 -10.32
N ALA A 50 9.94 -11.41 -9.66
CA ALA A 50 8.84 -12.26 -9.21
C ALA A 50 8.02 -11.58 -8.12
N ALA A 51 8.67 -10.91 -7.16
CA ALA A 51 7.99 -10.12 -6.14
C ALA A 51 7.15 -8.98 -6.75
N THR A 52 7.74 -8.25 -7.70
CA THR A 52 7.05 -7.18 -8.45
C THR A 52 5.79 -7.72 -9.12
N ALA A 53 5.92 -8.81 -9.89
CA ALA A 53 4.79 -9.42 -10.59
C ALA A 53 3.73 -10.01 -9.63
N ALA A 54 4.15 -10.54 -8.48
CA ALA A 54 3.24 -11.04 -7.46
C ALA A 54 2.44 -9.91 -6.81
N VAL A 55 3.06 -8.76 -6.55
CA VAL A 55 2.36 -7.55 -6.05
C VAL A 55 1.41 -7.00 -7.11
N GLU A 56 1.82 -6.94 -8.37
CA GLU A 56 0.95 -6.52 -9.47
C GLU A 56 -0.30 -7.42 -9.55
N ALA A 57 -0.11 -8.75 -9.57
CA ALA A 57 -1.21 -9.70 -9.57
C ALA A 57 -2.10 -9.59 -8.32
N LEU A 58 -1.51 -9.34 -7.14
CA LEU A 58 -2.27 -9.10 -5.91
C LEU A 58 -3.19 -7.88 -6.05
N LEU A 59 -2.68 -6.78 -6.60
CA LEU A 59 -3.44 -5.54 -6.80
C LEU A 59 -4.55 -5.71 -7.83
N GLU A 60 -4.25 -6.31 -8.98
CA GLU A 60 -5.23 -6.59 -10.04
C GLU A 60 -6.37 -7.49 -9.55
N ASN A 61 -6.04 -8.57 -8.83
CA ASN A 61 -7.02 -9.50 -8.26
C ASN A 61 -7.96 -8.83 -7.25
N ASN A 62 -7.54 -7.71 -6.68
CA ASN A 62 -8.33 -6.91 -5.74
C ASN A 62 -8.97 -5.67 -6.39
N GLY A 63 -8.89 -5.54 -7.71
CA GLY A 63 -9.47 -4.43 -8.47
C GLY A 63 -8.78 -3.09 -8.22
N LEU A 64 -7.49 -3.12 -7.89
CA LEU A 64 -6.65 -1.96 -7.64
C LEU A 64 -5.70 -1.78 -8.84
N PRO A 65 -6.00 -0.87 -9.79
CA PRO A 65 -5.19 -0.72 -10.99
C PRO A 65 -3.84 -0.05 -10.66
N VAL A 66 -2.74 -0.65 -11.12
CA VAL A 66 -1.40 -0.08 -11.04
C VAL A 66 -1.22 0.99 -12.11
N GLY A 67 -0.64 2.13 -11.75
CA GLY A 67 -0.42 3.26 -12.66
C GLY A 67 -1.71 3.91 -13.18
N GLY A 68 -2.85 3.55 -12.60
CA GLY A 68 -4.18 4.03 -12.98
C GLY A 68 -4.67 5.19 -12.12
N ASP A 69 -5.90 5.60 -12.39
CA ASP A 69 -6.58 6.66 -11.63
C ASP A 69 -6.77 6.29 -10.16
N LEU A 70 -6.84 7.32 -9.32
CA LEU A 70 -7.15 7.21 -7.89
C LEU A 70 -8.45 6.44 -7.66
N VAL A 71 -8.37 5.37 -6.87
CA VAL A 71 -9.55 4.63 -6.41
C VAL A 71 -10.09 5.28 -5.14
N ASP A 72 -11.27 5.88 -5.22
CA ASP A 72 -11.97 6.39 -4.03
C ASP A 72 -12.72 5.26 -3.31
N GLY A 73 -12.21 4.85 -2.15
CA GLY A 73 -12.83 3.85 -1.29
C GLY A 73 -14.14 4.33 -0.64
N ASN A 74 -14.38 5.64 -0.52
CA ASN A 74 -15.66 6.15 -0.03
C ASN A 74 -16.79 5.89 -1.04
N ALA A 75 -16.48 5.99 -2.34
CA ALA A 75 -17.41 5.71 -3.42
C ALA A 75 -17.60 4.20 -3.68
N ARG A 76 -16.76 3.33 -3.10
CA ARG A 76 -16.73 1.88 -3.35
C ARG A 76 -16.78 1.07 -2.06
N PRO A 77 -17.94 0.93 -1.39
CA PRO A 77 -18.05 0.22 -0.11
C PRO A 77 -17.76 -1.29 -0.19
N SER A 78 -17.82 -1.88 -1.39
CA SER A 78 -17.48 -3.29 -1.66
C SER A 78 -16.01 -3.50 -2.03
N LEU A 79 -15.16 -2.47 -1.93
CA LEU A 79 -13.74 -2.60 -2.22
C LEU A 79 -13.11 -3.61 -1.23
N PRO A 80 -12.33 -4.59 -1.71
CA PRO A 80 -11.80 -5.67 -0.86
C PRO A 80 -10.61 -5.24 0.01
N VAL A 81 -10.24 -3.95 -0.01
CA VAL A 81 -9.22 -3.37 0.88
C VAL A 81 -9.87 -2.44 1.91
N SER A 82 -9.40 -2.51 3.15
CA SER A 82 -9.93 -1.72 4.26
C SER A 82 -8.81 -1.21 5.17
N LEU A 83 -9.02 -0.04 5.76
CA LEU A 83 -8.19 0.54 6.81
C LEU A 83 -8.97 0.57 8.13
N LEU A 84 -8.40 -0.06 9.14
CA LEU A 84 -8.85 0.03 10.54
C LEU A 84 -7.79 0.78 11.35
N VAL A 85 -8.21 1.80 12.09
CA VAL A 85 -7.36 2.52 13.05
C VAL A 85 -7.90 2.27 14.45
N GLU A 86 -7.10 1.63 15.28
CA GLU A 86 -7.49 1.24 16.63
C GLU A 86 -6.29 1.31 17.58
N SER A 87 -6.50 1.91 18.76
CA SER A 87 -5.48 1.98 19.82
C SER A 87 -4.11 2.47 19.33
N GLY A 88 -4.10 3.45 18.40
CA GLY A 88 -2.87 4.00 17.81
C GLY A 88 -2.19 3.10 16.78
N THR A 89 -2.82 2.01 16.35
CA THR A 89 -2.34 1.10 15.30
C THR A 89 -3.18 1.25 14.05
N ALA A 90 -2.56 1.28 12.89
CA ALA A 90 -3.22 1.19 11.59
C ALA A 90 -3.10 -0.24 11.06
N VAL A 91 -4.24 -0.84 10.69
CA VAL A 91 -4.32 -2.19 10.12
C VAL A 91 -4.92 -2.06 8.72
N VAL A 92 -4.13 -2.45 7.71
CA VAL A 92 -4.57 -2.56 6.33
C VAL A 92 -4.85 -4.03 6.03
N ASN A 93 -6.03 -4.31 5.50
CA ASN A 93 -6.46 -5.67 5.21
C ASN A 93 -7.08 -5.78 3.82
N MET A 94 -6.65 -6.78 3.07
CA MET A 94 -7.22 -7.22 1.79
C MET A 94 -6.94 -8.72 1.56
N PRO A 95 -7.71 -9.41 0.71
CA PRO A 95 -7.37 -10.76 0.26
C PRO A 95 -5.92 -10.86 -0.23
N GLY A 96 -5.12 -11.69 0.44
CA GLY A 96 -3.70 -11.90 0.12
C GLY A 96 -2.72 -10.92 0.78
N PHE A 97 -3.21 -9.94 1.56
CA PHE A 97 -2.36 -8.99 2.27
C PHE A 97 -3.01 -8.47 3.56
N ASN A 98 -2.35 -8.70 4.68
CA ASN A 98 -2.72 -8.16 5.98
C ASN A 98 -1.46 -7.59 6.62
N ALA A 99 -1.50 -6.30 6.97
CA ALA A 99 -0.38 -5.60 7.54
C ALA A 99 -0.84 -4.63 8.61
N GLN A 100 0.02 -4.43 9.60
CA GLN A 100 -0.19 -3.47 10.67
C GLN A 100 1.06 -2.63 10.87
N CYS A 101 0.87 -1.35 11.18
CA CYS A 101 1.96 -0.44 11.54
C CYS A 101 1.53 0.48 12.67
N ALA A 102 2.51 1.01 13.40
CA ALA A 102 2.32 2.07 14.39
C ALA A 102 2.59 3.42 13.72
N PRO A 103 1.56 4.12 13.21
CA PRO A 103 1.73 5.44 12.62
C PRO A 103 2.19 6.47 13.66
N PRO A 104 2.84 7.56 13.23
CA PRO A 104 3.20 8.64 14.13
C PRO A 104 1.96 9.42 14.60
N PRO A 105 2.02 10.14 15.74
CA PRO A 105 0.87 10.84 16.32
C PRO A 105 0.17 11.82 15.37
N GLU A 106 0.95 12.58 14.60
CA GLU A 106 0.45 13.54 13.61
C GLU A 106 -0.39 12.87 12.51
N TRP A 107 -0.06 11.63 12.14
CA TRP A 107 -0.85 10.86 11.19
C TRP A 107 -2.19 10.43 11.78
N LEU A 108 -2.22 10.07 13.07
CA LEU A 108 -3.47 9.70 13.76
C LEU A 108 -4.41 10.90 13.88
N GLU A 109 -3.87 12.08 14.17
CA GLU A 109 -4.62 13.34 14.19
C GLU A 109 -5.17 13.65 12.80
N ALA A 110 -4.33 13.59 11.77
CA ALA A 110 -4.74 13.83 10.39
C ALA A 110 -5.84 12.87 9.90
N VAL A 111 -5.76 11.58 10.25
CA VAL A 111 -6.82 10.61 9.94
C VAL A 111 -8.10 10.89 10.72
N ALA A 112 -8.00 11.29 11.99
CA ALA A 112 -9.17 11.63 12.80
C ALA A 112 -9.92 12.86 12.24
N GLU A 113 -9.18 13.83 11.71
CA GLU A 113 -9.75 15.03 11.08
C GLU A 113 -10.33 14.75 9.69
N ARG A 114 -9.62 13.98 8.85
CA ARG A 114 -10.01 13.73 7.45
C ARG A 114 -10.96 12.56 7.25
N GLY A 115 -10.91 11.57 8.13
CA GLY A 115 -11.70 10.33 8.03
C GLY A 115 -11.17 9.31 7.01
N PHE A 116 -9.99 9.53 6.41
CA PHE A 116 -9.37 8.63 5.44
C PHE A 116 -7.84 8.73 5.48
N ALA A 117 -7.16 7.78 4.85
CA ALA A 117 -5.74 7.86 4.51
C ALA A 117 -5.51 7.63 3.02
N TYR A 118 -4.48 8.25 2.46
CA TYR A 118 -4.05 8.02 1.09
C TYR A 118 -3.09 6.83 1.05
N PHE A 119 -3.56 5.71 0.53
CA PHE A 119 -2.81 4.46 0.44
C PHE A 119 -2.21 4.28 -0.95
N VAL A 120 -0.89 4.18 -0.97
CA VAL A 120 -0.08 3.86 -2.14
C VAL A 120 0.43 2.43 -1.96
N PHE A 121 0.09 1.53 -2.88
CA PHE A 121 0.68 0.19 -2.91
C PHE A 121 1.47 0.06 -4.20
N THR A 122 2.79 0.14 -4.08
CA THR A 122 3.70 0.09 -5.22
C THR A 122 4.19 -1.32 -5.53
N THR A 123 4.30 -1.61 -6.82
CA THR A 123 4.98 -2.81 -7.33
C THR A 123 6.50 -2.66 -7.29
N ARG A 124 7.00 -1.42 -7.19
CA ARG A 124 8.44 -1.13 -7.12
C ARG A 124 9.04 -1.66 -5.81
N PRO A 125 10.06 -2.53 -5.86
CA PRO A 125 10.75 -2.96 -4.66
C PRO A 125 11.55 -1.83 -4.01
N TRP A 126 11.66 -1.86 -2.68
CA TRP A 126 12.52 -0.96 -1.91
C TRP A 126 13.38 -1.72 -0.89
N PRO A 127 14.45 -2.40 -1.35
CA PRO A 127 15.25 -3.29 -0.51
C PRO A 127 15.99 -2.56 0.62
N GLU A 128 16.28 -1.27 0.48
CA GLU A 128 16.98 -0.48 1.50
C GLU A 128 16.13 -0.17 2.74
N ALA A 129 14.80 -0.15 2.60
CA ALA A 129 13.85 0.18 3.67
C ALA A 129 13.34 -1.08 4.37
N GLU A 130 14.23 -1.82 5.02
CA GLU A 130 13.87 -3.03 5.76
C GLU A 130 13.10 -2.75 7.06
N PRO A 131 12.16 -3.62 7.46
CA PRO A 131 11.50 -3.53 8.75
C PRO A 131 12.48 -3.46 9.92
N GLY A 132 12.24 -2.52 10.85
CA GLY A 132 13.07 -2.34 12.04
C GLY A 132 14.35 -1.53 11.82
N LYS A 133 14.67 -1.12 10.58
CA LYS A 133 15.70 -0.11 10.31
C LYS A 133 15.05 1.27 10.19
N PRO A 134 15.66 2.32 10.75
CA PRO A 134 15.17 3.68 10.56
C PRO A 134 15.28 4.04 9.07
N VAL A 135 14.22 4.64 8.54
CA VAL A 135 14.20 5.25 7.20
C VAL A 135 14.24 6.75 7.40
N GLU A 136 15.21 7.41 6.77
CA GLU A 136 15.32 8.87 6.83
C GLU A 136 14.12 9.52 6.12
N PRO A 137 13.54 10.61 6.67
CA PRO A 137 12.39 11.27 6.06
C PRO A 137 12.61 11.70 4.62
N GLU A 138 13.83 12.13 4.27
CA GLU A 138 14.20 12.49 2.91
C GLU A 138 14.20 11.29 1.96
N ALA A 139 14.67 10.12 2.42
CA ALA A 139 14.65 8.89 1.64
C ALA A 139 13.21 8.40 1.40
N LEU A 140 12.35 8.52 2.41
CA LEU A 140 10.92 8.26 2.29
C LEU A 140 10.26 9.19 1.27
N ALA A 141 10.49 10.50 1.38
CA ALA A 141 9.94 11.46 0.44
C ALA A 141 10.45 11.21 -0.98
N ALA A 142 11.75 10.93 -1.15
CA ALA A 142 12.35 10.63 -2.44
C ALA A 142 11.78 9.36 -3.08
N PHE A 143 11.58 8.29 -2.29
CA PHE A 143 11.02 7.05 -2.80
C PHE A 143 9.51 7.17 -3.08
N ALA A 144 8.72 7.61 -2.09
CA ALA A 144 7.27 7.67 -2.18
C ALA A 144 6.79 8.73 -3.20
N GLY A 145 7.53 9.84 -3.33
CA GLY A 145 7.22 10.93 -4.26
C GLY A 145 7.83 10.80 -5.65
N ALA A 146 8.65 9.78 -5.92
CA ALA A 146 9.23 9.59 -7.25
C ALA A 146 8.15 9.23 -8.27
N ASP A 147 8.18 9.86 -9.45
CA ASP A 147 7.29 9.54 -10.57
C ASP A 147 7.30 8.05 -10.92
N GLU A 148 8.46 7.41 -10.86
CA GLU A 148 8.59 5.97 -11.08
C GLU A 148 7.76 5.15 -10.07
N THR A 149 7.80 5.53 -8.79
CA THR A 149 7.03 4.85 -7.74
C THR A 149 5.53 5.10 -7.90
N LEU A 150 5.14 6.35 -8.17
CA LEU A 150 3.75 6.74 -8.35
C LEU A 150 3.15 6.08 -9.60
N ASN A 151 3.88 5.99 -10.70
CA ASN A 151 3.42 5.30 -11.91
C ASN A 151 3.39 3.77 -11.76
N ALA A 152 4.19 3.22 -10.85
CA ALA A 152 4.24 1.78 -10.55
C ALA A 152 3.35 1.38 -9.36
N ALA A 153 2.41 2.23 -8.94
CA ALA A 153 1.57 1.98 -7.78
C ALA A 153 0.08 2.05 -8.07
N ALA A 154 -0.69 1.31 -7.26
CA ALA A 154 -2.11 1.57 -7.08
C ALA A 154 -2.30 2.68 -6.04
N HIS A 155 -3.22 3.61 -6.32
CA HIS A 155 -3.53 4.75 -5.47
C HIS A 155 -4.96 4.63 -4.96
N ILE A 156 -5.14 4.70 -3.64
CA ILE A 156 -6.44 4.48 -3.00
C ILE A 156 -6.67 5.51 -1.90
N VAL A 157 -7.83 6.18 -1.91
CA VAL A 157 -8.34 6.84 -0.70
C VAL A 157 -9.03 5.76 0.15
N LEU A 158 -8.42 5.39 1.26
CA LEU A 158 -8.96 4.39 2.19
C LEU A 158 -9.72 5.07 3.34
N PRO A 159 -11.05 4.88 3.44
CA PRO A 159 -11.81 5.36 4.58
C PRO A 159 -11.31 4.69 5.87
N ALA A 160 -10.95 5.50 6.85
CA ALA A 160 -10.50 4.99 8.14
C ALA A 160 -11.72 4.57 8.96
N ARG A 161 -11.74 3.30 9.36
CA ARG A 161 -12.75 2.76 10.27
C ARG A 161 -12.13 2.63 11.65
N SER A 162 -12.93 2.74 12.69
CA SER A 162 -12.58 2.32 14.04
C SER A 162 -13.46 1.14 14.43
N LEU A 163 -12.94 0.23 15.26
CA LEU A 163 -13.79 -0.71 15.96
C LEU A 163 -14.56 0.14 16.97
N ARG A 164 -15.78 0.53 16.60
CA ARG A 164 -16.70 1.07 17.59
C ARG A 164 -16.93 -0.02 18.63
N GLY A 165 -16.75 0.33 19.91
CA GLY A 165 -17.48 -0.33 21.00
C GLY A 165 -18.98 -0.19 20.83
#